data_AF-A0A6N0JR33-F1
#
_entry.id   AF-A0A6N0JR33-F1
#
_cell.length_a   1.000
_cell.length_b   1.000
_cell.length_c   1.000
_cell.angle_alpha   90.00
_cell.angle_beta   90.00
_cell.angle_gamma   90.00
#
_symmetry.space_group_name_H-M   'P 1'
#
loop_
_entity.id
_entity.type
_entity.pdbx_description
1 polymer ?
#
loop_
_entity_poly.entity_id
_entity_poly.type
_entity_poly.pdbx_seq_one_letter_code
_entity_poly.pdbx_strand_id
1 'polypeptide(L)'
;MPSRLNDPGIPTLTQRAEPVFHVPAPADEAEAPLLTELADDAASEYDDDGFPVLTDLADSAALPGSASVQPPEPTVPSLDAAVLGARLQAEVEQLMREALADAIEQIQARMDAELPGIVARVLRDVRPG
;
A
#
# COMPACT_ATOMS: atom_id res chain seq x y z
N MET A 1 -42.17 17.55 -38.83
CA MET A 1 -41.28 18.48 -38.11
C MET A 1 -41.72 18.53 -36.65
N PRO A 2 -40.89 18.27 -35.63
CA PRO A 2 -39.81 17.31 -35.46
C PRO A 2 -40.07 16.33 -34.29
N SER A 3 -39.35 15.19 -34.28
CA SER A 3 -39.30 14.19 -33.22
C SER A 3 -38.35 14.63 -32.09
N ARG A 4 -38.81 14.84 -30.83
CA ARG A 4 -37.96 14.95 -29.61
C ARG A 4 -38.73 14.74 -28.28
N LEU A 5 -39.63 13.77 -28.16
CA LEU A 5 -40.31 13.48 -26.87
C LEU A 5 -39.54 12.50 -25.97
N ASN A 6 -38.31 12.13 -26.35
CA ASN A 6 -37.45 11.32 -25.50
C ASN A 6 -36.00 11.63 -25.85
N ASP A 7 -35.57 12.86 -25.53
CA ASP A 7 -34.17 13.15 -25.36
C ASP A 7 -33.87 12.86 -23.88
N PRO A 8 -33.31 11.69 -23.52
CA PRO A 8 -32.72 11.51 -22.21
C PRO A 8 -31.47 12.38 -22.23
N GLY A 9 -31.67 13.68 -21.95
CA GLY A 9 -30.63 14.69 -21.97
C GLY A 9 -29.39 14.14 -21.28
N ILE A 10 -28.25 14.28 -21.98
CA ILE A 10 -26.92 13.83 -21.52
C ILE A 10 -26.87 13.96 -20.01
N PRO A 11 -26.76 12.84 -19.25
CA PRO A 11 -26.83 12.91 -17.80
C PRO A 11 -25.71 13.83 -17.33
N THR A 12 -26.08 14.94 -16.70
CA THR A 12 -25.10 15.82 -16.08
C THR A 12 -24.35 14.99 -15.03
N LEU A 13 -23.03 15.18 -14.98
CA LEU A 13 -22.03 14.42 -14.24
C LEU A 13 -22.12 14.66 -12.72
N THR A 14 -23.34 14.77 -12.17
CA THR A 14 -23.63 15.03 -10.75
C THR A 14 -24.33 13.86 -10.08
N GLN A 15 -24.73 12.81 -10.82
CA GLN A 15 -25.21 11.58 -10.20
C GLN A 15 -24.02 10.75 -9.70
N ARG A 16 -23.65 10.96 -8.44
CA ARG A 16 -22.84 10.01 -7.69
C ARG A 16 -23.71 8.79 -7.39
N ALA A 17 -23.49 7.70 -8.11
CA ALA A 17 -23.94 6.40 -7.63
C ALA A 17 -23.18 6.11 -6.33
N GLU A 18 -23.88 6.05 -5.20
CA GLU A 18 -23.27 5.52 -3.98
C GLU A 18 -23.01 4.02 -4.21
N PRO A 19 -21.76 3.55 -4.08
CA PRO A 19 -21.48 2.13 -4.21
C PRO A 19 -22.11 1.41 -3.02
N VAL A 20 -23.05 0.52 -3.31
CA VAL A 20 -23.55 -0.44 -2.31
C VAL A 20 -22.44 -1.44 -2.03
N PHE A 21 -21.78 -1.32 -0.88
CA PHE A 21 -20.88 -2.35 -0.40
C PHE A 21 -21.71 -3.57 0.05
N HIS A 22 -21.57 -4.67 -0.68
CA HIS A 22 -22.11 -5.95 -0.26
C HIS A 22 -21.28 -6.43 0.94
N VAL A 23 -21.88 -6.47 2.13
CA VAL A 23 -21.31 -7.21 3.27
C VAL A 23 -21.51 -8.70 2.97
N PRO A 24 -20.45 -9.52 2.85
CA PRO A 24 -20.63 -10.96 2.76
C PRO A 24 -21.16 -11.47 4.11
N ALA A 25 -22.18 -12.31 4.06
CA ALA A 25 -22.64 -13.06 5.23
C ALA A 25 -21.48 -13.89 5.81
N PRO A 26 -21.43 -14.14 7.13
CA PRO A 26 -20.38 -14.94 7.74
C PRO A 26 -20.54 -16.40 7.27
N ALA A 27 -19.85 -16.74 6.19
CA ALA A 27 -19.66 -18.10 5.77
C ALA A 27 -18.45 -18.63 6.54
N ASP A 28 -18.78 -19.41 7.57
CA ASP A 28 -17.96 -20.41 8.26
C ASP A 28 -16.58 -19.98 8.80
N GLU A 29 -16.36 -20.35 10.05
CA GLU A 29 -15.13 -20.16 10.81
C GLU A 29 -13.97 -21.00 10.24
N ALA A 30 -13.54 -20.72 9.01
CA ALA A 30 -12.27 -21.17 8.51
C ALA A 30 -11.18 -20.33 9.19
N GLU A 31 -10.70 -20.85 10.32
CA GLU A 31 -9.55 -20.37 11.09
C GLU A 31 -8.42 -19.89 10.15
N ALA A 32 -8.33 -18.57 10.00
CA ALA A 32 -7.08 -17.96 9.56
C ALA A 32 -6.04 -18.24 10.66
N PRO A 33 -4.84 -18.74 10.35
CA PRO A 33 -3.82 -18.99 11.37
C PRO A 33 -3.48 -17.67 12.06
N LEU A 34 -3.82 -17.57 13.34
CA LEU A 34 -3.43 -16.45 14.18
C LEU A 34 -1.92 -16.54 14.43
N LEU A 35 -1.18 -15.51 14.05
CA LEU A 35 0.25 -15.35 14.34
C LEU A 35 0.54 -15.10 15.83
N THR A 36 -0.37 -15.50 16.72
CA THR A 36 -0.30 -15.26 18.17
C THR A 36 0.47 -16.39 18.89
N GLU A 37 0.59 -17.58 18.30
CA GLU A 37 1.28 -18.72 18.95
C GLU A 37 2.82 -18.73 18.81
N LEU A 38 3.42 -17.94 17.91
CA LEU A 38 4.89 -17.95 17.78
C LEU A 38 5.60 -17.06 18.83
N ALA A 39 4.85 -16.27 19.61
CA ALA A 39 5.43 -15.34 20.58
C ALA A 39 5.67 -15.97 21.97
N ASP A 40 5.02 -17.09 22.31
CA ASP A 40 5.03 -17.62 23.68
C ASP A 40 6.19 -18.61 23.96
N ASP A 41 6.84 -19.15 22.92
CA ASP A 41 7.94 -20.13 23.07
C ASP A 41 9.35 -19.48 23.08
N ALA A 42 9.44 -18.15 23.03
CA ALA A 42 10.72 -17.42 23.11
C ALA A 42 10.96 -16.73 24.46
N ALA A 43 10.12 -17.02 25.46
CA ALA A 43 10.13 -16.36 26.76
C ALA A 43 10.84 -17.19 27.84
N SER A 44 12.06 -17.69 27.63
CA SER A 44 12.88 -18.27 28.72
C SER A 44 14.34 -18.52 28.32
N GLU A 45 15.14 -17.50 27.96
CA GLU A 45 16.63 -17.54 28.11
C GLU A 45 17.37 -16.26 27.63
N TYR A 46 16.78 -15.08 27.76
CA TYR A 46 17.57 -13.84 27.72
C TYR A 46 17.73 -13.32 29.13
N ASP A 47 18.91 -13.65 29.67
CA ASP A 47 19.56 -13.07 30.84
C ASP A 47 19.09 -11.61 31.05
N ASP A 48 18.32 -11.41 32.10
CA ASP A 48 17.67 -10.18 32.55
C ASP A 48 18.69 -9.18 33.13
N ASP A 49 19.87 -9.06 32.52
CA ASP A 49 21.00 -8.26 33.05
C ASP A 49 21.80 -7.53 31.93
N GLY A 50 21.23 -7.40 30.73
CA GLY A 50 21.95 -6.86 29.56
C GLY A 50 21.53 -5.46 29.10
N PHE A 51 20.30 -5.03 29.37
CA PHE A 51 19.75 -3.81 28.77
C PHE A 51 19.11 -2.93 29.84
N PRO A 52 19.65 -1.71 30.09
CA PRO A 52 18.98 -0.79 30.99
C PRO A 52 17.62 -0.44 30.39
N VAL A 53 16.56 -0.72 31.16
CA VAL A 53 15.21 -0.28 30.80
C VAL A 53 15.25 1.25 30.74
N LEU A 54 14.60 1.85 29.75
CA LEU A 54 14.61 3.31 29.51
C LEU A 54 14.23 4.14 30.76
N THR A 55 13.60 3.51 31.75
CA THR A 55 13.28 4.06 33.07
C THR A 55 14.53 4.29 33.94
N ASP A 56 15.51 3.38 33.97
CA ASP A 56 16.73 3.53 34.78
C ASP A 56 17.69 4.59 34.22
N LEU A 57 17.72 4.76 32.90
CA LEU A 57 18.51 5.81 32.24
C LEU A 57 17.92 7.21 32.50
N ALA A 58 16.61 7.30 32.75
CA ALA A 58 15.95 8.54 33.13
C ALA A 58 16.16 8.86 34.63
N ASP A 59 16.16 7.86 35.50
CA ASP A 59 16.34 8.04 36.94
C ASP A 59 17.80 8.39 37.32
N SER A 60 18.79 7.81 36.63
CA SER A 60 20.21 8.16 36.82
C SER A 60 20.60 9.55 36.31
N ALA A 61 19.76 10.18 35.46
CA ALA A 61 19.90 11.58 35.07
C ALA A 61 19.21 12.54 36.06
N ALA A 62 18.38 12.03 36.97
CA ALA A 62 17.59 12.82 37.91
C ALA A 62 18.29 12.96 39.28
N LEU A 63 19.41 13.68 39.31
CA LEU A 63 19.79 14.40 40.53
C LEU A 63 18.79 15.57 40.74
N PRO A 64 18.44 15.92 41.99
CA PRO A 64 17.15 16.52 42.31
C PRO A 64 17.09 17.99 41.90
N GLY A 65 16.50 18.23 40.74
CA GLY A 65 16.09 19.55 40.30
C GLY A 65 14.87 19.38 39.43
N SER A 66 13.69 19.67 39.98
CA SER A 66 12.41 19.68 39.29
C SER A 66 12.53 20.19 37.85
N ALA A 67 12.39 19.30 36.89
CA ALA A 67 12.05 19.66 35.52
C ALA A 67 10.83 18.84 35.13
N SER A 68 9.72 19.57 35.00
CA SER A 68 8.43 19.11 34.52
C SER A 68 8.58 18.21 33.30
N VAL A 69 7.86 17.09 33.25
CA VAL A 69 7.63 16.33 32.02
C VAL A 69 6.97 17.27 31.01
N GLN A 70 7.74 17.77 30.06
CA GLN A 70 7.26 18.58 28.94
C GLN A 70 6.98 17.61 27.76
N PRO A 71 5.82 17.69 27.11
CA PRO A 71 5.52 16.87 25.94
C PRO A 71 6.55 17.12 24.82
N PRO A 72 6.81 16.14 23.92
CA PRO A 72 7.79 16.30 22.86
C PRO A 72 7.39 17.49 21.99
N GLU A 73 8.17 18.56 22.05
CA GLU A 73 7.97 19.70 21.16
C GLU A 73 8.18 19.23 19.71
N PRO A 74 7.35 19.69 18.76
CA PRO A 74 7.54 19.37 17.36
C PRO A 74 8.89 19.95 16.93
N THR A 75 9.88 19.08 16.77
CA THR A 75 11.15 19.44 16.17
C THR A 75 10.82 19.82 14.72
N VAL A 76 10.70 21.12 14.45
CA VAL A 76 10.53 21.62 13.09
C VAL A 76 11.75 21.14 12.31
N PRO A 77 11.58 20.29 11.27
CA PRO A 77 12.70 19.88 10.45
C PRO A 77 13.34 21.15 9.88
N SER A 78 14.67 21.19 9.87
CA SER A 78 15.37 22.30 9.23
C SER A 78 14.89 22.43 7.79
N LEU A 79 14.83 23.66 7.27
CA LEU A 79 14.41 23.90 5.89
C LEU A 79 15.22 23.05 4.90
N ASP A 80 16.50 22.84 5.18
CA ASP A 80 17.39 21.99 4.39
C ASP A 80 16.94 20.52 4.38
N ALA A 81 16.53 19.97 5.54
CA ALA A 81 16.01 18.61 5.62
C ALA A 81 14.71 18.45 4.82
N ALA A 82 13.84 19.46 4.85
CA ALA A 82 12.60 19.47 4.07
C ALA A 82 12.88 19.54 2.55
N VAL A 83 13.85 20.34 2.11
CA VAL A 83 14.25 20.45 0.70
C VAL A 83 14.89 19.15 0.20
N LEU A 84 15.76 18.53 1.00
CA LEU A 84 16.35 17.23 0.68
C LEU A 84 15.28 16.14 0.57
N GLY A 85 14.33 16.10 1.51
CA GLY A 85 13.19 15.19 1.46
C GLY A 85 12.34 15.40 0.20
N ALA A 86 12.05 16.65 -0.17
CA ALA A 86 11.33 16.97 -1.39
C ALA A 86 12.07 16.56 -2.66
N ARG A 87 13.41 16.70 -2.69
CA ARG A 87 14.23 16.25 -3.83
C ARG A 87 14.24 14.74 -3.96
N LEU A 88 14.41 14.02 -2.85
CA LEU A 88 14.36 12.56 -2.82
C LEU A 88 12.99 12.06 -3.27
N GLN A 89 11.91 12.67 -2.77
CA GLN A 89 10.54 12.34 -3.17
C GLN A 89 10.35 12.50 -4.69
N ALA A 90 10.85 13.60 -5.27
CA ALA A 90 10.79 13.82 -6.71
C ALA A 90 11.59 12.77 -7.50
N GLU A 91 12.75 12.35 -6.97
CA GLU A 91 13.59 11.32 -7.60
C GLU A 91 12.93 9.94 -7.56
N VAL A 92 12.32 9.57 -6.42
CA VAL A 92 11.54 8.34 -6.27
C VAL A 92 10.36 8.33 -7.25
N GLU A 93 9.58 9.40 -7.31
CA GLU A 93 8.44 9.49 -8.23
C GLU A 93 8.85 9.43 -9.71
N GLN A 94 10.02 9.97 -10.03
CA GLN A 94 10.56 9.89 -11.39
C GLN A 94 10.97 8.46 -11.73
N LEU A 95 11.72 7.80 -10.85
CA LEU A 95 12.14 6.41 -11.02
C LEU A 95 10.93 5.47 -11.11
N MET A 96 9.89 5.70 -10.30
CA MET A 96 8.65 4.92 -10.37
C MET A 96 7.93 5.08 -11.72
N ARG A 97 7.90 6.30 -12.27
CA ARG A 97 7.29 6.56 -13.58
C ARG A 97 8.04 5.87 -14.72
N GLU A 98 9.37 5.89 -14.66
CA GLU A 98 10.23 5.22 -15.64
C GLU A 98 10.07 3.70 -15.55
N ALA A 99 10.20 3.14 -14.35
CA ALA A 99 10.02 1.69 -14.13
C ALA A 99 8.63 1.20 -14.55
N LEU A 100 7.58 2.01 -14.37
CA LEU A 100 6.23 1.68 -14.85
C LEU A 100 6.17 1.64 -16.39
N ALA A 101 6.79 2.61 -17.07
CA ALA A 101 6.82 2.64 -18.53
C ALA A 101 7.54 1.41 -19.10
N ASP A 102 8.71 1.07 -18.53
CA ASP A 102 9.48 -0.10 -18.92
C ASP A 102 8.72 -1.41 -18.68
N ALA A 103 8.04 -1.53 -17.52
CA ALA A 103 7.24 -2.71 -17.21
C ALA A 103 6.07 -2.88 -18.21
N ILE A 104 5.41 -1.78 -18.60
CA ILE A 104 4.35 -1.82 -19.60
C ILE A 104 4.90 -2.27 -20.96
N GLU A 105 6.03 -1.72 -21.39
CA GLU A 105 6.67 -2.11 -22.65
C GLU A 105 7.05 -3.60 -22.65
N GLN A 106 7.60 -4.10 -21.54
CA GLN A 106 7.93 -5.52 -21.40
C GLN A 106 6.69 -6.41 -21.48
N ILE A 107 5.59 -6.02 -20.83
CA ILE A 107 4.33 -6.78 -20.89
C ILE A 107 3.78 -6.78 -22.32
N GLN A 108 3.79 -5.63 -23.01
CA GLN A 108 3.35 -5.52 -24.40
C GLN A 108 4.18 -6.41 -25.34
N ALA A 109 5.50 -6.33 -25.25
CA ALA A 109 6.41 -7.16 -26.05
C ALA A 109 6.17 -8.66 -25.82
N ARG A 110 5.90 -9.06 -24.57
CA ARG A 110 5.56 -10.44 -24.23
C ARG A 110 4.22 -10.86 -24.84
N MET A 111 3.19 -10.04 -24.74
CA MET A 111 1.88 -10.33 -25.35
C MET A 111 2.03 -10.51 -26.87
N ASP A 112 2.74 -9.61 -27.54
CA ASP A 112 2.95 -9.67 -28.99
C ASP A 112 3.72 -10.93 -29.42
N ALA A 113 4.67 -11.39 -28.61
CA ALA A 113 5.39 -12.64 -28.85
C ALA A 113 4.49 -13.89 -28.68
N GLU A 114 3.49 -13.83 -27.81
CA GLU A 114 2.55 -14.93 -27.54
C GLU A 114 1.39 -14.99 -28.56
N LEU A 115 1.00 -13.85 -29.16
CA LEU A 115 -0.11 -13.76 -30.13
C LEU A 115 0.00 -14.76 -31.30
N PRO A 116 1.14 -14.93 -31.99
CA PRO A 116 1.27 -15.91 -33.07
C PRO A 116 0.99 -17.34 -32.63
N GLY A 117 1.42 -17.71 -31.42
CA GLY A 117 1.19 -19.04 -30.85
C GLY A 117 -0.29 -19.29 -30.56
N ILE A 118 -0.97 -18.28 -30.00
CA ILE A 118 -2.41 -18.32 -29.74
C ILE A 118 -3.18 -18.45 -31.06
N VAL A 119 -2.86 -17.62 -32.06
CA VAL A 119 -3.52 -17.66 -33.38
C VAL A 119 -3.33 -19.03 -34.04
N ALA A 120 -2.13 -19.60 -34.01
CA ALA A 120 -1.88 -20.93 -34.58
C ALA A 120 -2.71 -22.02 -33.90
N ARG A 121 -2.90 -21.93 -32.58
CA ARG A 121 -3.75 -22.85 -31.82
C ARG A 121 -5.22 -22.69 -32.21
N VAL A 122 -5.73 -21.46 -32.22
CA VAL A 122 -7.13 -21.17 -32.60
C VAL A 122 -7.42 -21.62 -34.03
N LEU A 123 -6.52 -21.36 -34.99
CA LEU A 123 -6.71 -21.81 -36.37
C LEU A 123 -6.74 -23.33 -36.51
N ARG A 124 -5.97 -24.06 -35.68
CA ARG A 124 -6.01 -25.53 -35.63
C ARG A 124 -7.35 -26.02 -35.09
N ASP A 125 -7.87 -25.38 -34.05
CA ASP A 125 -9.13 -25.75 -33.42
C ASP A 125 -10.33 -25.43 -34.34
N VAL A 126 -10.23 -24.35 -35.14
CA VAL A 126 -11.29 -23.92 -36.06
C VAL A 126 -11.29 -24.69 -37.38
N ARG A 127 -10.15 -25.15 -37.89
CA ARG A 127 -10.09 -25.91 -39.15
C ARG A 127 -10.59 -27.33 -38.88
N PRO A 128 -11.86 -27.66 -39.19
CA PRO A 128 -12.32 -29.03 -39.10
C PRO A 128 -11.65 -29.78 -40.26
N GLY A 129 -11.30 -31.04 -40.03
CA GLY A 129 -11.01 -31.96 -41.14
C GLY A 129 -12.20 -32.05 -42.08
#